data_AF-A0AAV0XFA1-F1
#
_entry.id   AF-A0AAV0XFA1-F1
#
_cell.length_a   1.000
_cell.length_b   1.000
_cell.length_c   1.000
_cell.angle_alpha   90.00
_cell.angle_beta   90.00
_cell.angle_gamma   90.00
#
_symmetry.space_group_name_H-M   'P 1'
#
loop_
_entity.id
_entity.type
_entity.pdbx_description
1 polymer ?
#
loop_
_entity_poly.entity_id
_entity_poly.type
_entity_poly.pdbx_seq_one_letter_code
_entity_poly.pdbx_strand_id
1 'polypeptide(L)'
;MAPRKRSETWNHFSELDNSKAKCGDCSKILSTAGGSFGNLNRHLKTVHPAVLFSKAKEIMDLDENLVDDPASHEPPVEALNVPGSSVNNTSTNTTRIQSNIMSFMQSKKPISMSRSKEIDEQVTKMIVKGFYPFSMVDDKEFRKLLKMLNPRYDIPCRQTISKNLIPKLYNLTLENLKKKVENSKAVSLTTDGWTCVNNKRVMLQ
;
A
#
# COMPACT_ATOMS: atom_id res chain seq x y z
N MET A 1 38.88 -23.30 -22.18
CA MET A 1 37.44 -23.02 -21.95
C MET A 1 37.33 -21.71 -21.18
N ALA A 2 36.73 -20.67 -21.77
CA ALA A 2 36.57 -19.37 -21.10
C ALA A 2 35.61 -19.51 -19.90
N PRO A 3 35.85 -18.81 -18.77
CA PRO A 3 34.97 -18.88 -17.61
C PRO A 3 33.59 -18.30 -17.97
N ARG A 4 32.52 -19.07 -17.70
CA ARG A 4 31.14 -18.59 -17.89
C ARG A 4 30.92 -17.35 -17.04
N LYS A 5 30.32 -16.30 -17.63
CA LYS A 5 29.88 -15.10 -16.91
C LYS A 5 29.04 -15.53 -15.70
N ARG A 6 29.54 -15.29 -14.48
CA ARG A 6 28.79 -15.61 -13.25
C ARG A 6 27.56 -14.70 -13.22
N SER A 7 26.40 -15.29 -12.97
CA SER A 7 25.13 -14.56 -12.85
C SER A 7 25.22 -13.47 -11.79
N GLU A 8 24.52 -12.35 -11.97
CA GLU A 8 24.65 -11.14 -11.15
C GLU A 8 24.35 -11.33 -9.65
N THR A 9 23.59 -12.36 -9.29
CA THR A 9 23.39 -12.79 -7.91
C THR A 9 24.70 -13.11 -7.19
N TRP A 10 25.75 -13.54 -7.90
CA TRP A 10 27.07 -13.84 -7.31
C TRP A 10 27.81 -12.62 -6.77
N ASN A 11 27.40 -11.40 -7.12
CA ASN A 11 28.02 -10.17 -6.62
C ASN A 11 27.91 -10.04 -5.08
N HIS A 12 26.98 -10.78 -4.46
CA HIS A 12 26.75 -10.76 -3.01
C HIS A 12 27.32 -12.00 -2.29
N PHE A 13 28.04 -12.88 -2.98
CA PHE A 13 28.54 -14.13 -2.40
C PHE A 13 30.01 -14.38 -2.71
N SER A 14 30.75 -14.85 -1.71
CA SER A 14 32.09 -15.41 -1.89
C SER A 14 32.02 -16.94 -1.96
N GLU A 15 32.76 -17.51 -2.89
CA GLU A 15 32.82 -18.96 -3.08
C GLU A 15 33.72 -19.60 -2.01
N LEU A 16 33.27 -20.74 -1.46
CA LEU A 16 34.01 -21.56 -0.52
C LEU A 16 34.23 -22.95 -1.12
N ASP A 17 35.31 -23.59 -0.69
CA ASP A 17 35.57 -24.99 -1.04
C ASP A 17 34.43 -25.90 -0.54
N ASN A 18 34.19 -27.00 -1.25
CA ASN A 18 33.09 -27.96 -1.06
C ASN A 18 31.68 -27.50 -1.52
N SER A 19 31.57 -26.81 -2.67
CA SER A 19 30.26 -26.43 -3.24
C SER A 19 29.40 -25.64 -2.25
N LYS A 20 30.02 -24.64 -1.62
CA LYS A 20 29.38 -23.72 -0.68
C LYS A 20 29.70 -22.28 -1.06
N ALA A 21 28.81 -21.36 -0.71
CA ALA A 21 28.99 -19.94 -0.91
C ALA A 21 28.61 -19.19 0.36
N LYS A 22 29.42 -18.20 0.76
CA LYS A 22 29.19 -17.35 1.93
C LYS A 22 28.57 -16.03 1.47
N CYS A 23 27.44 -15.65 2.05
CA CYS A 23 26.82 -14.34 1.82
C CYS A 23 27.69 -13.22 2.40
N GLY A 24 27.94 -12.15 1.65
CA GLY A 24 28.69 -10.99 2.11
C GLY A 24 27.93 -10.17 3.16
N ASP A 25 26.60 -10.08 3.03
CA ASP A 25 25.76 -9.21 3.86
C ASP A 25 25.43 -9.79 5.24
N CYS A 26 25.34 -11.12 5.36
CA CYS A 26 25.03 -11.78 6.65
C CYS A 26 25.97 -12.93 7.01
N SER A 27 27.03 -13.17 6.25
CA SER A 27 28.01 -14.25 6.48
C SER A 27 27.44 -15.68 6.52
N LYS A 28 26.20 -15.91 6.08
CA LYS A 28 25.58 -17.24 6.08
C LYS A 28 26.13 -18.09 4.93
N ILE A 29 26.44 -19.35 5.22
CA ILE A 29 26.97 -20.31 4.24
C ILE A 29 25.82 -21.11 3.64
N LEU A 30 25.73 -21.10 2.31
CA LEU A 30 24.71 -21.78 1.51
C LEU A 30 25.37 -22.83 0.62
N SER A 31 24.70 -23.96 0.41
CA SER A 31 25.20 -24.98 -0.51
C SER A 31 24.84 -24.64 -1.97
N THR A 32 25.84 -24.73 -2.84
CA THR A 32 25.77 -24.55 -4.29
C THR A 32 25.86 -25.87 -5.06
N ALA A 33 25.81 -27.01 -4.35
CA ALA A 33 25.85 -28.34 -4.96
C ALA A 33 24.77 -28.49 -6.06
N GLY A 34 25.17 -29.02 -7.22
CA GLY A 34 24.28 -29.24 -8.37
C GLY A 34 23.94 -27.98 -9.19
N GLY A 35 24.69 -26.88 -9.04
CA GLY A 35 24.47 -25.66 -9.84
C GLY A 35 23.31 -24.79 -9.34
N SER A 36 22.93 -24.90 -8.06
CA SER A 36 21.73 -24.26 -7.53
C SER A 36 21.88 -22.74 -7.30
N PHE A 37 21.67 -21.98 -8.39
CA PHE A 37 21.44 -20.54 -8.39
C PHE A 37 20.21 -20.13 -7.56
N GLY A 38 19.19 -21.00 -7.51
CA GLY A 38 17.93 -20.74 -6.80
C GLY A 38 18.10 -20.55 -5.29
N ASN A 39 19.08 -21.23 -4.67
CA ASN A 39 19.34 -21.10 -3.24
C ASN A 39 19.88 -19.71 -2.87
N LEU A 40 20.81 -19.19 -3.68
CA LEU A 40 21.43 -17.88 -3.48
C LEU A 40 20.40 -16.76 -3.71
N ASN A 41 19.64 -16.85 -4.81
CA ASN A 41 18.62 -15.86 -5.14
C ASN A 41 17.47 -15.83 -4.11
N ARG A 42 17.03 -17.01 -3.64
CA ARG A 42 16.03 -17.11 -2.55
C ARG A 42 16.57 -16.50 -1.26
N HIS A 43 17.85 -16.69 -0.94
CA HIS A 43 18.46 -16.08 0.24
C HIS A 43 18.44 -14.55 0.16
N LEU A 44 18.84 -13.95 -0.97
CA LEU A 44 18.75 -12.50 -1.16
C LEU A 44 17.30 -12.01 -1.04
N LYS A 45 16.33 -12.67 -1.67
CA LYS A 45 14.90 -12.28 -1.63
C LYS A 45 14.29 -12.31 -0.23
N THR A 46 14.73 -13.24 0.61
CA THR A 46 14.06 -13.51 1.90
C THR A 46 14.79 -12.89 3.09
N VAL A 47 16.11 -12.77 3.02
CA VAL A 47 16.95 -12.25 4.11
C VAL A 47 17.44 -10.85 3.81
N HIS A 48 17.66 -10.53 2.53
CA HIS A 48 18.15 -9.22 2.09
C HIS A 48 17.24 -8.55 1.04
N PRO A 49 15.92 -8.35 1.31
CA PRO A 49 15.03 -7.70 0.34
C PRO A 49 15.55 -6.32 -0.10
N ALA A 50 16.15 -5.57 0.83
CA ALA A 50 16.69 -4.24 0.58
C ALA A 50 17.79 -4.21 -0.51
N VAL A 51 18.62 -5.25 -0.61
CA VAL A 51 19.68 -5.37 -1.61
C VAL A 51 19.10 -5.51 -3.02
N LEU A 52 17.90 -6.09 -3.14
CA LEU A 52 17.17 -6.19 -4.41
C LEU A 52 16.45 -4.88 -4.77
N PHE A 53 16.01 -4.12 -3.77
CA PHE A 53 15.35 -2.83 -3.98
C PHE A 53 16.32 -1.75 -4.50
N SER A 54 17.58 -1.75 -4.05
CA SER A 54 18.59 -0.80 -4.56
C SER A 54 18.79 -0.93 -6.06
N LYS A 55 18.67 -2.15 -6.60
CA LYS A 55 18.83 -2.43 -8.03
C LYS A 55 17.59 -2.12 -8.87
N ALA A 56 16.39 -2.23 -8.29
CA ALA A 56 15.16 -1.80 -8.96
C ALA A 56 15.10 -0.27 -9.14
N LYS A 57 15.76 0.48 -8.25
CA LYS A 57 15.90 1.94 -8.36
C LYS A 57 16.79 2.36 -9.53
N GLU A 58 17.88 1.65 -9.79
CA GLU A 58 18.78 1.93 -10.93
C GLU A 58 18.13 1.64 -12.30
N ILE A 59 17.13 0.74 -12.36
CA ILE A 59 16.41 0.42 -13.60
C ILE A 59 15.34 1.48 -13.93
N MET A 60 14.81 2.19 -12.91
CA MET A 60 13.81 3.25 -13.12
C MET A 60 14.42 4.57 -13.61
N ASP A 61 15.73 4.79 -13.45
CA ASP A 61 16.43 6.02 -13.85
C ASP A 61 16.91 6.00 -15.33
N LEU A 62 16.54 4.99 -16.14
CA LEU A 62 17.00 4.84 -17.54
C LEU A 62 15.90 4.79 -18.61
N ASP A 63 14.62 4.89 -18.25
CA ASP A 63 13.48 4.75 -19.18
C ASP A 63 12.66 6.03 -19.31
N GLU A 64 13.35 7.15 -19.54
CA GLU A 64 12.73 8.45 -19.87
C GLU A 64 13.13 8.86 -21.30
N ASN A 65 13.02 7.95 -22.27
CA ASN A 65 13.02 8.26 -23.70
C ASN A 65 12.53 7.03 -24.47
N LEU A 66 11.21 6.91 -24.69
CA LEU A 66 10.58 6.41 -25.93
C LEU A 66 9.05 6.44 -25.74
N VAL A 67 8.41 7.29 -26.54
CA VAL A 67 6.94 7.44 -26.67
C VAL A 67 6.50 6.53 -27.83
N ASP A 68 5.46 5.72 -27.63
CA ASP A 68 4.30 5.51 -28.54
C ASP A 68 3.62 4.14 -28.33
N ASP A 69 2.46 4.19 -27.65
CA ASP A 69 1.11 3.68 -28.02
C ASP A 69 0.87 2.24 -28.59
N PRO A 70 -0.39 1.73 -28.67
CA PRO A 70 -0.76 0.46 -28.03
C PRO A 70 -1.49 -0.51 -28.96
N ALA A 71 -1.07 -1.77 -29.09
CA ALA A 71 -1.98 -2.85 -29.49
C ALA A 71 -1.36 -4.24 -29.42
N SER A 72 -2.18 -5.15 -28.90
CA SER A 72 -2.36 -6.53 -29.35
C SER A 72 -1.47 -7.67 -28.82
N HIS A 73 -2.21 -8.65 -28.31
CA HIS A 73 -2.07 -10.10 -28.43
C HIS A 73 -1.39 -10.95 -27.33
N GLU A 74 -2.27 -11.83 -26.85
CA GLU A 74 -2.20 -12.98 -25.95
C GLU A 74 -1.13 -14.06 -26.26
N PRO A 75 -0.89 -14.99 -25.30
CA PRO A 75 0.25 -15.91 -25.30
C PRO A 75 -0.06 -17.23 -26.03
N PRO A 76 0.96 -17.97 -26.53
CA PRO A 76 0.78 -19.37 -26.87
C PRO A 76 1.25 -20.28 -25.74
N VAL A 77 0.31 -21.09 -25.28
CA VAL A 77 0.52 -22.41 -24.67
C VAL A 77 1.09 -23.37 -25.71
N GLU A 78 2.05 -24.23 -25.33
CA GLU A 78 2.10 -25.63 -25.79
C GLU A 78 3.12 -26.45 -25.00
N ALA A 79 2.68 -27.65 -24.62
CA ALA A 79 3.40 -28.66 -23.85
C ALA A 79 4.05 -29.68 -24.79
N LEU A 80 5.07 -30.41 -24.32
CA LEU A 80 5.36 -31.80 -24.75
C LEU A 80 6.33 -32.54 -23.79
N ASN A 81 5.72 -33.49 -23.09
CA ASN A 81 6.11 -34.73 -22.40
C ASN A 81 7.55 -35.34 -22.36
N VAL A 82 7.94 -35.75 -21.11
CA VAL A 82 8.30 -37.11 -20.53
C VAL A 82 9.51 -37.88 -21.18
N PRO A 83 10.44 -38.60 -20.47
CA PRO A 83 10.15 -39.61 -19.43
C PRO A 83 11.13 -39.89 -18.25
N GLY A 84 10.54 -40.36 -17.13
CA GLY A 84 10.91 -41.60 -16.43
C GLY A 84 12.15 -41.64 -15.54
N SER A 85 11.96 -41.64 -14.21
CA SER A 85 12.18 -42.82 -13.33
C SER A 85 12.41 -42.47 -11.85
N SER A 86 11.86 -43.37 -11.02
CA SER A 86 12.27 -43.72 -9.65
C SER A 86 11.78 -42.84 -8.50
N VAL A 87 10.68 -43.34 -7.94
CA VAL A 87 10.34 -43.36 -6.51
C VAL A 87 11.59 -43.44 -5.64
N ASN A 88 11.70 -42.54 -4.67
CA ASN A 88 12.21 -42.85 -3.33
C ASN A 88 11.64 -41.85 -2.33
N ASN A 89 10.77 -42.37 -1.47
CA ASN A 89 10.41 -41.74 -0.21
C ASN A 89 11.69 -41.41 0.56
N THR A 90 11.89 -40.14 0.89
CA THR A 90 12.78 -39.78 2.00
C THR A 90 12.09 -38.72 2.81
N SER A 91 11.63 -39.15 3.98
CA SER A 91 11.10 -38.32 5.05
C SER A 91 12.13 -37.27 5.44
N THR A 92 12.10 -36.09 4.81
CA THR A 92 12.79 -34.93 5.34
C THR A 92 11.82 -34.23 6.26
N ASN A 93 12.08 -34.32 7.57
CA ASN A 93 11.45 -33.52 8.60
C ASN A 93 11.51 -32.04 8.21
N THR A 94 10.48 -31.54 7.56
CA THR A 94 10.22 -30.11 7.46
C THR A 94 9.77 -29.68 8.85
N THR A 95 10.71 -29.28 9.71
CA THR A 95 10.36 -28.40 10.80
C THR A 95 9.75 -27.17 10.16
N ARG A 96 8.40 -27.12 10.13
CA ARG A 96 7.63 -25.92 9.86
C ARG A 96 8.15 -24.89 10.86
N ILE A 97 9.07 -24.04 10.44
CA ILE A 97 9.41 -22.83 11.17
C ILE A 97 8.15 -21.99 11.07
N GLN A 98 7.28 -22.12 12.08
CA GLN A 98 6.13 -21.24 12.21
C GLN A 98 6.68 -19.82 12.33
N SER A 99 6.27 -18.94 11.42
CA SER A 99 6.49 -17.51 11.59
C SER A 99 5.95 -17.12 12.96
N ASN A 100 6.79 -16.50 13.79
CA ASN A 100 6.42 -16.05 15.13
C ASN A 100 5.05 -15.34 15.07
N ILE A 101 4.10 -15.77 15.91
CA ILE A 101 2.75 -15.22 16.03
C ILE A 101 2.78 -13.69 16.10
N MET A 102 3.80 -13.11 16.75
CA MET A 102 4.01 -11.67 16.84
C MET A 102 4.17 -10.98 15.47
N SER A 103 4.81 -11.62 14.48
CA SER A 103 4.96 -11.06 13.12
C SER A 103 3.62 -11.01 12.37
N PHE A 104 2.76 -12.03 12.57
CA PHE A 104 1.41 -12.04 12.02
C PHE A 104 0.52 -10.99 12.70
N MET A 105 0.63 -10.86 14.04
CA MET A 105 -0.06 -9.82 14.79
C MET A 105 0.40 -8.40 14.40
N GLN A 106 1.68 -8.21 14.09
CA GLN A 106 2.23 -6.95 13.62
C GLN A 106 1.70 -6.58 12.22
N SER A 107 1.57 -7.57 11.33
CA SER A 107 1.08 -7.37 9.96
C SER A 107 -0.39 -6.93 9.90
N LYS A 108 -1.20 -7.33 10.89
CA LYS A 108 -2.63 -7.01 11.00
C LYS A 108 -2.96 -5.93 12.03
N LYS A 109 -1.96 -5.27 12.63
CA LYS A 109 -2.24 -4.27 13.68
C LYS A 109 -3.06 -3.12 13.08
N PRO A 110 -4.27 -2.83 13.63
CA PRO A 110 -5.08 -1.72 13.15
C PRO A 110 -4.32 -0.41 13.35
N ILE A 111 -4.64 0.58 12.52
CA ILE A 111 -4.11 1.91 12.68
C ILE A 111 -4.43 2.44 14.09
N SER A 112 -3.53 3.23 14.67
CA SER A 112 -3.78 3.87 15.96
C SER A 112 -5.12 4.62 15.92
N MET A 113 -5.93 4.49 16.97
CA MET A 113 -7.23 5.18 17.06
C MET A 113 -7.09 6.69 16.88
N SER A 114 -5.99 7.30 17.34
CA SER A 114 -5.73 8.73 17.13
C SER A 114 -5.61 9.05 15.65
N ARG A 115 -4.79 8.26 14.94
CA ARG A 115 -4.51 8.49 13.53
C ARG A 115 -5.74 8.22 12.65
N SER A 116 -6.55 7.21 12.98
CA SER A 116 -7.84 6.99 12.29
C SER A 116 -8.75 8.20 12.43
N LYS A 117 -8.90 8.72 13.65
CA LYS A 117 -9.75 9.89 13.92
C LYS A 117 -9.29 11.13 13.17
N GLU A 118 -7.99 11.36 13.07
CA GLU A 118 -7.43 12.47 12.29
C GLU A 118 -7.80 12.36 10.80
N ILE A 119 -7.70 11.16 10.22
CA ILE A 119 -8.05 10.92 8.82
C ILE A 119 -9.57 11.07 8.63
N ASP A 120 -10.38 10.52 9.53
CA ASP A 120 -11.85 10.63 9.50
C ASP A 120 -12.29 12.10 9.53
N GLU A 121 -11.66 12.90 10.38
CA GLU A 121 -11.92 14.33 10.47
C GLU A 121 -11.53 15.05 9.17
N GLN A 122 -10.39 14.69 8.56
CA GLN A 122 -9.94 15.29 7.31
C GLN A 122 -10.85 14.91 6.13
N VAL A 123 -11.29 13.65 6.03
CA VAL A 123 -12.28 13.21 5.02
C VAL A 123 -13.60 13.95 5.20
N THR A 124 -14.06 14.10 6.45
CA THR A 124 -15.29 14.86 6.75
C THR A 124 -15.14 16.33 6.33
N LYS A 125 -14.00 16.96 6.63
CA LYS A 125 -13.71 18.35 6.19
C LYS A 125 -13.69 18.48 4.68
N MET A 126 -13.12 17.52 3.95
CA MET A 126 -13.11 17.50 2.49
C MET A 126 -14.54 17.49 1.93
N ILE A 127 -15.39 16.62 2.46
CA ILE A 127 -16.80 16.50 2.04
C ILE A 127 -17.56 17.80 2.29
N VAL A 128 -17.46 18.34 3.51
CA VAL A 128 -18.22 19.55 3.91
C VAL A 128 -17.73 20.80 3.17
N LYS A 129 -16.41 21.00 3.05
CA LYS A 129 -15.86 22.18 2.36
C LYS A 129 -16.00 22.12 0.84
N GLY A 130 -15.95 20.92 0.27
CA GLY A 130 -16.12 20.70 -1.17
C GLY A 130 -17.57 20.50 -1.60
N PHE A 131 -18.53 20.55 -0.67
CA PHE A 131 -19.94 20.23 -0.93
C PHE A 131 -20.15 18.89 -1.65
N TYR A 132 -19.29 17.92 -1.38
CA TYR A 132 -19.35 16.62 -2.04
C TYR A 132 -20.51 15.79 -1.50
N PRO A 133 -21.15 14.96 -2.36
CA PRO A 133 -22.20 14.07 -1.90
C PRO A 133 -21.63 13.05 -0.92
N PHE A 134 -22.40 12.71 0.12
CA PHE A 134 -21.96 11.74 1.12
C PHE A 134 -21.74 10.33 0.55
N SER A 135 -22.27 10.02 -0.63
CA SER A 135 -22.00 8.77 -1.35
C SER A 135 -20.56 8.64 -1.83
N MET A 136 -19.78 9.73 -1.83
CA MET A 136 -18.35 9.70 -2.19
C MET A 136 -17.57 8.66 -1.37
N VAL A 137 -17.92 8.45 -0.11
CA VAL A 137 -17.22 7.46 0.73
C VAL A 137 -17.53 6.02 0.38
N ASP A 138 -18.61 5.79 -0.37
CA ASP A 138 -19.02 4.48 -0.87
C ASP A 138 -18.48 4.19 -2.28
N ASP A 139 -17.87 5.19 -2.92
CA ASP A 139 -17.24 5.03 -4.22
C ASP A 139 -16.07 4.04 -4.19
N LYS A 140 -16.04 3.16 -5.19
CA LYS A 140 -15.08 2.04 -5.24
C LYS A 140 -13.66 2.54 -5.48
N GLU A 141 -13.48 3.49 -6.40
CA GLU A 141 -12.16 4.02 -6.74
C GLU A 141 -11.63 4.91 -5.61
N PHE A 142 -12.50 5.68 -4.96
CA PHE A 142 -12.12 6.45 -3.77
C PHE A 142 -11.66 5.55 -2.61
N ARG A 143 -12.39 4.44 -2.34
CA ARG A 143 -11.97 3.45 -1.34
C ARG A 143 -10.64 2.80 -1.72
N LYS A 144 -10.45 2.46 -2.99
CA LYS A 144 -9.20 1.87 -3.51
C LYS A 144 -8.03 2.83 -3.34
N LEU A 145 -8.21 4.12 -3.68
CA LEU A 145 -7.22 5.18 -3.47
C LEU A 145 -6.78 5.24 -2.00
N LEU A 146 -7.73 5.28 -1.07
CA LEU A 146 -7.42 5.33 0.37
C LEU A 146 -6.70 4.06 0.85
N LYS A 147 -7.05 2.89 0.32
CA LYS A 147 -6.34 1.64 0.61
C LYS A 147 -4.93 1.60 0.03
N MET A 148 -4.69 2.21 -1.14
CA MET A 148 -3.35 2.34 -1.71
C MET A 148 -2.48 3.28 -0.87
N LEU A 149 -3.04 4.39 -0.38
CA LEU A 149 -2.34 5.33 0.50
C LEU A 149 -2.08 4.73 1.89
N ASN A 150 -3.08 4.05 2.47
CA ASN A 150 -2.95 3.39 3.75
C ASN A 150 -3.84 2.13 3.82
N PRO A 151 -3.25 0.92 3.61
CA PRO A 151 -4.01 -0.32 3.60
C PRO A 151 -4.74 -0.64 4.91
N ARG A 152 -4.23 -0.10 6.03
CA ARG A 152 -4.73 -0.37 7.40
C ARG A 152 -5.84 0.59 7.84
N TYR A 153 -6.17 1.58 7.02
CA TYR A 153 -7.24 2.52 7.32
C TYR A 153 -8.56 2.06 6.71
N ASP A 154 -9.63 2.10 7.50
CA ASP A 154 -10.99 1.82 7.06
C ASP A 154 -11.81 3.10 7.12
N ILE A 155 -12.29 3.54 5.96
CA ILE A 155 -13.09 4.76 5.86
C ILE A 155 -14.47 4.56 6.54
N PRO A 156 -14.95 5.54 7.33
CA PRO A 156 -16.27 5.50 7.94
C PRO A 156 -17.37 5.46 6.87
N CYS A 157 -18.47 4.79 7.20
CA CYS A 157 -19.64 4.79 6.34
C CYS A 157 -20.33 6.16 6.32
N ARG A 158 -21.14 6.39 5.28
CA ARG A 158 -21.96 7.60 5.11
C ARG A 158 -22.76 7.97 6.36
N GLN A 159 -23.34 6.99 7.06
CA GLN A 159 -24.13 7.23 8.26
C GLN A 159 -23.26 7.75 9.40
N THR A 160 -22.05 7.22 9.58
CA THR A 160 -21.12 7.69 10.61
C THR A 160 -20.70 9.14 10.34
N ILE A 161 -20.44 9.47 9.07
CA ILE A 161 -20.11 10.86 8.69
C ILE A 161 -21.29 11.78 8.99
N SER A 162 -22.49 11.43 8.51
CA SER A 162 -23.67 12.28 8.64
C SER A 162 -24.19 12.40 10.07
N LYS A 163 -24.22 11.30 10.84
CA LYS A 163 -24.84 11.26 12.18
C LYS A 163 -23.87 11.56 13.32
N ASN A 164 -22.57 11.35 13.13
CA ASN A 164 -21.59 11.52 14.22
C ASN A 164 -20.55 12.61 13.90
N LEU A 165 -19.82 12.49 12.78
CA LEU A 165 -18.67 13.35 12.51
C LEU A 165 -19.07 14.79 12.15
N ILE A 166 -20.09 14.96 11.29
CA ILE A 166 -20.58 16.28 10.91
C ILE A 166 -21.17 17.04 12.10
N PRO A 167 -22.09 16.48 12.92
CA PRO A 167 -22.59 17.18 14.10
C PRO A 167 -21.49 17.57 15.09
N LYS A 168 -20.50 16.71 15.28
CA LYS A 168 -19.33 17.01 16.13
C LYS A 168 -18.52 18.19 15.57
N LEU A 169 -18.25 18.19 14.26
CA LEU A 169 -17.51 19.26 13.59
C LEU A 169 -18.30 20.58 13.61
N TYR A 170 -19.62 20.52 13.44
CA TYR A 170 -20.52 21.67 13.53
C TYR A 170 -20.46 22.30 14.92
N ASN A 171 -20.67 21.51 15.98
CA ASN A 171 -20.64 22.03 17.36
C ASN A 171 -19.28 22.67 17.70
N LEU A 172 -18.18 22.03 17.31
CA LEU A 172 -16.84 22.60 17.48
C LEU A 172 -16.68 23.93 16.74
N THR A 173 -17.16 24.01 15.50
CA THR A 173 -17.07 25.23 14.68
C THR A 173 -17.96 26.33 15.24
N LEU A 174 -19.14 25.97 15.73
CA LEU A 174 -20.09 26.89 16.35
C LEU A 174 -19.51 27.50 17.64
N GLU A 175 -18.90 26.71 18.51
CA GLU A 175 -18.23 27.25 19.71
C GLU A 175 -17.09 28.20 19.37
N ASN A 176 -16.28 27.85 18.37
CA ASN A 176 -15.22 28.72 17.89
C ASN A 176 -15.77 30.02 17.29
N LEU A 177 -16.89 29.94 16.57
CA LEU A 177 -17.54 31.10 15.98
C LEU A 177 -18.16 32.00 17.06
N LYS A 178 -18.82 31.44 18.08
CA LYS A 178 -19.33 32.18 19.24
C LYS A 178 -18.23 32.99 19.91
N LYS A 179 -17.09 32.36 20.21
CA LYS A 179 -15.91 33.04 20.78
C LYS A 179 -15.41 34.17 19.89
N LYS A 180 -15.40 33.98 18.56
CA LYS A 180 -14.99 35.04 17.61
C LYS A 180 -15.97 36.21 17.60
N VAL A 181 -17.27 35.93 17.68
CA VAL A 181 -18.33 36.95 17.72
C VAL A 181 -18.29 37.73 19.03
N GLU A 182 -18.13 37.05 20.18
CA GLU A 182 -18.01 37.69 21.51
C GLU A 182 -16.81 38.66 21.58
N ASN A 183 -15.71 38.33 20.92
CA ASN A 183 -14.51 39.17 20.87
C ASN A 183 -14.57 40.27 19.80
N SER A 184 -15.63 40.34 19.00
CA SER A 184 -15.74 41.30 17.91
C SER A 184 -16.37 42.62 18.38
N LYS A 185 -15.84 43.75 17.91
CA LYS A 185 -16.34 45.10 18.28
C LYS A 185 -17.63 45.48 17.57
N ALA A 186 -17.82 44.97 16.36
CA ALA A 186 -18.97 45.24 15.51
C ALA A 186 -19.22 44.05 14.58
N VAL A 187 -20.48 43.76 14.30
CA VAL A 187 -20.93 42.72 13.37
C VAL A 187 -21.92 43.34 12.39
N SER A 188 -21.76 43.06 11.11
CA SER A 188 -22.73 43.39 10.07
C SER A 188 -23.45 42.11 9.64
N LEU A 189 -24.78 42.15 9.58
CA LEU A 189 -25.61 41.07 9.05
C LEU A 189 -26.17 41.50 7.70
N THR A 190 -25.94 40.69 6.68
CA THR A 190 -26.58 40.83 5.38
C THR A 190 -27.46 39.60 5.17
N THR A 191 -28.72 39.82 4.76
CA THR A 191 -29.69 38.76 4.48
C THR A 191 -30.00 38.80 3.00
N ASP A 192 -29.71 37.72 2.29
CA ASP A 192 -30.11 37.54 0.89
C ASP A 192 -31.36 36.67 0.82
N GLY A 193 -32.36 37.15 0.07
CA GLY A 193 -33.67 36.52 -0.04
C GLY A 193 -34.11 36.49 -1.49
N TRP A 194 -34.43 35.30 -1.99
CA TRP A 194 -35.00 35.12 -3.32
C TRP A 194 -36.29 34.31 -3.27
N THR A 195 -37.07 34.43 -4.33
CA THR A 195 -38.27 33.63 -4.52
C THR A 195 -37.91 32.45 -5.42
N CYS A 196 -38.11 31.22 -4.95
CA CYS A 196 -37.88 30.05 -5.80
C CYS A 196 -39.03 29.88 -6.80
N VAL A 197 -38.78 29.09 -7.85
CA VAL A 197 -39.74 28.81 -8.96
C VAL A 197 -41.09 28.27 -8.46
N ASN A 198 -41.14 27.68 -7.26
CA ASN A 198 -42.36 27.20 -6.62
C ASN A 198 -43.06 28.26 -5.74
N ASN A 199 -42.80 29.56 -5.94
CA ASN A 199 -43.33 30.67 -5.13
C ASN A 199 -43.04 30.54 -3.62
N LYS A 200 -41.99 29.79 -3.23
CA LYS A 200 -41.53 29.77 -1.84
C LYS A 200 -40.42 30.81 -1.68
N ARG A 201 -40.57 31.68 -0.68
CA ARG A 201 -39.49 32.57 -0.25
C ARG A 201 -38.43 31.73 0.45
N VAL A 202 -37.22 31.77 -0.05
CA VAL A 202 -36.07 31.07 0.51
C VAL A 202 -35.07 32.14 0.94
N MET A 203 -34.62 32.06 2.18
CA MET A 203 -33.52 32.86 2.69
C MET A 203 -32.27 31.97 2.73
N LEU A 204 -31.14 32.48 2.26
CA LEU A 204 -29.85 31.88 2.62
C LEU A 204 -29.59 32.19 4.09
N GLN A 205 -29.60 31.16 4.92
CA GLN A 205 -29.08 31.19 6.28
C GLN A 205 -27.68 30.58 6.33
#